data_AF-A0AB37HU84-F1
#
_entry.id   AF-A0AB37HU84-F1
#
_cell.length_a   1.000
_cell.length_b   1.000
_cell.length_c   1.000
_cell.angle_alpha   90.00
_cell.angle_beta   90.00
_cell.angle_gamma   90.00
#
_symmetry.space_group_name_H-M   'P 1'
#
loop_
_entity.id
_entity.type
_entity.pdbx_description
1 polymer ?
#
loop_
_entity_poly.entity_id
_entity_poly.type
_entity_poly.pdbx_seq_one_letter_code
_entity_poly.pdbx_strand_id
1 'polypeptide(L)' 'MHNGETSLEAQQRILEVFKSIPVNEHALIVTHGNIMSLLLNHFDKQFGFDEWKALKNPDLYAIDEALQVKHITI' A
#
# COMPACT_ATOMS: atom_id res chain seq x y z
N MET A 1 -11.13 -14.03 21.49
CA MET A 1 -10.02 -13.13 21.11
C MET A 1 -10.65 -11.91 20.46
N HIS A 2 -10.67 -10.75 21.12
CA HIS A 2 -11.41 -9.56 20.66
C HIS A 2 -10.54 -8.30 20.72
N ASN A 3 -9.42 -8.29 19.99
CA ASN A 3 -8.62 -7.07 19.79
C ASN A 3 -7.71 -7.16 18.53
N GLY A 4 -8.18 -7.87 17.50
CA GLY A 4 -7.51 -7.90 16.20
C GLY A 4 -8.06 -6.81 15.28
N GLU A 5 -7.33 -6.52 14.21
CA GLU A 5 -7.76 -5.65 13.12
C GLU A 5 -8.01 -6.52 11.88
N THR A 6 -9.13 -6.33 11.21
CA THR A 6 -9.41 -6.97 9.92
C THR A 6 -8.62 -6.30 8.80
N SER A 7 -8.39 -7.01 7.69
CA SER A 7 -7.77 -6.41 6.50
C SER A 7 -8.53 -5.20 5.97
N LEU A 8 -9.86 -5.18 6.12
CA LEU A 8 -10.70 -4.05 5.71
C LEU A 8 -10.42 -2.80 6.57
N GLU A 9 -10.40 -2.95 7.89
CA GLU A 9 -10.09 -1.87 8.83
C GLU A 9 -8.66 -1.33 8.60
N ALA A 10 -7.69 -2.23 8.45
CA ALA A 10 -6.30 -1.88 8.16
C ALA A 10 -6.14 -1.13 6.82
N GLN A 11 -6.87 -1.56 5.77
CA GLN A 11 -6.87 -0.91 4.47
C GLN A 11 -7.49 0.49 4.54
N GLN A 12 -8.60 0.65 5.26
CA GLN A 12 -9.23 1.96 5.47
C GLN A 12 -8.28 2.93 6.16
N ARG A 13 -7.59 2.47 7.22
CA ARG A 13 -6.61 3.28 7.96
C ARG A 13 -5.45 3.77 7.10
N ILE A 14 -4.87 2.93 6.25
CA ILE A 14 -3.78 3.37 5.36
C ILE A 14 -4.28 4.29 4.22
N LEU A 15 -5.51 4.11 3.76
CA LEU A 15 -6.12 5.01 2.77
C LEU A 15 -6.39 6.40 3.33
N GLU A 16 -6.70 6.52 4.62
CA GLU A 16 -6.80 7.83 5.27
C GLU A 16 -5.46 8.57 5.29
N VAL A 17 -4.37 7.85 5.59
CA VAL A 17 -3.00 8.41 5.50
C VAL A 17 -2.68 8.83 4.07
N PHE A 18 -2.97 7.98 3.08
CA PHE A 18 -2.75 8.30 1.66
C PHE A 18 -3.54 9.55 1.23
N LYS A 19 -4.81 9.68 1.62
CA LYS A 19 -5.66 10.84 1.29
C LYS A 19 -5.24 12.13 1.99
N SER A 20 -4.47 12.06 3.07
CA SER A 20 -3.94 13.25 3.75
C SER A 20 -2.75 13.88 3.03
N ILE A 21 -2.18 13.21 2.02
CA ILE A 21 -1.05 13.73 1.24
C ILE A 21 -1.56 14.86 0.32
N PRO A 22 -0.95 16.06 0.35
CA PRO A 22 -1.31 17.14 -0.56
C PRO A 22 -1.11 16.75 -2.02
N VAL A 23 -2.08 17.08 -2.89
CA VAL A 23 -2.08 16.71 -4.32
C VAL A 23 -0.83 17.20 -5.08
N ASN A 24 -0.20 18.28 -4.62
CA ASN A 24 0.95 18.90 -5.28
C ASN A 24 2.29 18.54 -4.62
N GLU A 25 2.33 17.51 -3.78
CA GLU A 25 3.53 17.08 -3.08
C GLU A 25 3.84 15.60 -3.32
N HIS A 26 5.12 15.27 -3.36
CA HIS A 26 5.57 13.89 -3.33
C HIS A 26 5.80 13.45 -1.88
N ALA A 27 5.22 12.32 -1.51
CA ALA A 27 5.40 11.72 -0.19
C ALA A 27 6.01 10.32 -0.30
N LEU A 28 6.82 9.96 0.70
CA LEU A 28 7.29 8.60 0.90
C LEU A 28 6.54 7.99 2.08
N ILE A 29 5.79 6.91 1.83
CA ILE A 29 5.12 6.14 2.88
C ILE A 29 6.00 4.94 3.24
N VAL A 30 6.54 4.92 4.45
CA VAL A 30 7.28 3.77 4.98
C VAL A 30 6.34 2.95 5.87
N THR A 31 6.22 1.65 5.58
CA THR A 31 5.26 0.78 6.28
C THR A 31 5.71 -0.68 6.26
N HIS A 32 4.90 -1.58 6.82
CA HIS A 32 5.12 -3.03 6.81
C HIS A 32 4.45 -3.69 5.59
N GLY A 33 4.93 -4.88 5.20
CA GLY A 33 4.48 -5.60 3.99
C GLY A 33 2.97 -5.85 3.92
N ASN A 34 2.31 -6.16 5.03
CA ASN A 34 0.85 -6.36 5.05
C ASN A 34 0.09 -5.07 4.70
N ILE A 35 0.45 -3.95 5.34
CA ILE A 35 -0.20 -2.66 5.10
C ILE A 35 0.11 -2.15 3.69
N MET A 36 1.37 -2.32 3.25
CA MET A 36 1.76 -2.00 1.87
C MET A 36 0.90 -2.78 0.87
N SER A 37 0.73 -4.09 1.07
CA SER A 37 -0.08 -4.92 0.17
C SER A 37 -1.54 -4.52 0.15
N LEU A 38 -2.11 -4.14 1.29
CA LEU A 38 -3.48 -3.65 1.36
C LEU A 38 -3.65 -2.32 0.62
N LEU A 39 -2.66 -1.42 0.72
CA LEU A 39 -2.66 -0.16 -0.03
C LEU A 39 -2.52 -0.42 -1.54
N LEU A 40 -1.55 -1.24 -1.95
CA LEU A 40 -1.32 -1.57 -3.36
C LEU A 40 -2.52 -2.30 -3.97
N ASN A 41 -3.14 -3.24 -3.25
CA ASN A 41 -4.37 -3.91 -3.67
C ASN A 41 -5.54 -2.94 -3.89
N HIS A 42 -5.57 -1.79 -3.21
CA HIS A 42 -6.62 -0.80 -3.43
C HIS A 42 -6.58 -0.25 -4.85
N PHE A 43 -5.38 0.07 -5.36
CA PHE A 43 -5.16 0.68 -6.66
C PHE A 43 -4.96 -0.35 -7.79
N ASP A 44 -4.33 -1.48 -7.49
CA ASP A 44 -4.17 -2.59 -8.42
C ASP A 44 -4.74 -3.87 -7.81
N LYS A 45 -5.91 -4.29 -8.30
CA LYS A 45 -6.59 -5.51 -7.82
C LYS A 45 -5.84 -6.80 -8.17
N GLN A 46 -4.86 -6.74 -9.06
CA GLN A 46 -3.96 -7.86 -9.33
C GLN A 46 -2.91 -8.04 -8.23
N PHE A 47 -2.67 -7.02 -7.40
CA PHE A 47 -1.80 -7.13 -6.24
C PHE A 47 -2.51 -7.92 -5.13
N GLY A 48 -2.39 -9.24 -5.16
CA GLY A 48 -3.06 -10.18 -4.27
C GLY A 48 -2.10 -10.89 -3.32
N PHE A 49 -2.47 -12.12 -2.97
CA PHE A 49 -1.73 -12.92 -1.99
C PHE A 49 -0.34 -13.33 -2.48
N ASP A 50 -0.21 -13.68 -3.76
CA ASP A 50 1.06 -14.14 -4.33
C ASP A 50 2.05 -12.97 -4.43
N GLU A 51 1.56 -11.78 -4.79
CA GLU A 51 2.35 -10.54 -4.82
C GLU A 51 2.79 -10.12 -3.42
N TRP A 52 1.89 -10.17 -2.42
CA TRP A 52 2.25 -9.95 -1.01
C TRP A 52 3.35 -10.91 -0.55
N LYS A 53 3.24 -12.19 -0.90
CA LYS A 53 4.21 -13.22 -0.53
C LYS A 53 5.57 -13.03 -1.23
N ALA A 54 5.58 -12.40 -2.41
CA ALA A 54 6.77 -12.10 -3.18
C ALA A 54 7.48 -10.79 -2.76
N LEU A 55 6.88 -9.99 -1.86
CA LEU A 55 7.48 -8.75 -1.37
C LEU A 55 8.86 -8.95 -0.75
N LYS A 56 9.75 -7.99 -1.03
CA LYS A 56 11.09 -7.93 -0.44
C LYS A 56 11.15 -6.99 0.77
N ASN A 57 12.29 -6.97 1.46
CA ASN A 57 12.57 -5.99 2.50
C ASN A 57 14.03 -5.51 2.39
N PRO A 58 14.30 -4.31 1.83
CA PRO A 58 13.32 -3.33 1.37
C PRO A 58 12.63 -3.74 0.05
N ASP A 59 11.47 -3.14 -0.19
CA ASP A 59 10.80 -3.15 -1.49
C ASP A 59 10.18 -1.78 -1.74
N LEU A 60 10.05 -1.37 -3.02
CA LEU A 60 9.66 -0.02 -3.38
C LEU A 60 8.62 0.00 -4.50
N TYR A 61 7.53 0.71 -4.28
CA TYR A 61 6.47 0.93 -5.25
C TYR A 61 6.16 2.42 -5.38
N ALA A 62 5.81 2.85 -6.58
CA ALA A 62 5.32 4.19 -6.87
C ALA A 62 3.82 4.12 -7.23
N ILE A 63 3.05 5.09 -6.74
CA ILE A 63 1.68 5.37 -7.17
C ILE A 63 1.74 6.76 -7.82
N ASP A 64 1.40 6.85 -9.10
CA ASP A 64 1.43 8.11 -9.83
C ASP A 64 0.11 8.90 -9.74
N GLU A 65 0.06 10.07 -10.36
CA GLU A 65 -1.14 10.94 -10.41
C GLU A 65 -2.35 10.26 -11.09
N ALA A 66 -2.10 9.27 -11.95
CA ALA A 66 -3.13 8.45 -12.57
C ALA A 66 -3.51 7.21 -11.72
N LEU A 67 -3.05 7.19 -10.45
CA LEU A 67 -3.24 6.13 -9.48
C LEU A 67 -2.72 4.76 -9.96
N GLN A 68 -1.74 4.76 -10.85
CA GLN A 68 -1.12 3.52 -11.35
C GLN A 68 0.00 3.08 -10.42
N VAL A 69 0.00 1.79 -10.10
CA VAL A 69 1.05 1.15 -9.29
C VAL A 69 2.20 0.71 -10.19
N LYS A 70 3.43 1.05 -9.80
CA LYS A 70 4.66 0.59 -10.46
C LYS A 70 5.66 0.05 -9.45
N HIS A 71 6.13 -1.18 -9.66
CA HIS A 71 7.25 -1.75 -8.90
C HIS A 71 8.56 -1.08 -9.32
N ILE A 72 9.33 -0.59 -8.35
CA ILE A 72 10.64 0.02 -8.57
C ILE A 72 11.71 -0.97 -8.13
N THR A 73 12.43 -1.50 -9.11
CA THR A 73 13.58 -2.37 -8.83
C THR A 73 14.75 -1.53 -8.33
N ILE A 74 15.18 -1.82 -7.10
CA ILE A 74 16.37 -1.28 -6.43
C ILE A 74 17.46 -2.34 -6.35
#